data_AF-A0A1T1BVS5-F1
#
_entry.id   AF-A0A1T1BVS5-F1
#
_cell.length_a   1.000
_cell.length_b   1.000
_cell.length_c   1.000
_cell.angle_alpha   90.00
_cell.angle_beta   90.00
_cell.angle_gamma   90.00
#
_symmetry.space_group_name_H-M   'P 1'
#
loop_
_entity.id
_entity.type
_entity.pdbx_description
1 polymer ?
#
loop_
_entity_poly.entity_id
_entity_poly.type
_entity_poly.pdbx_seq_one_letter_code
_entity_poly.pdbx_strand_id
1 'polypeptide(L)'
;MSNLNGDIIIYGADGTDGTAGQGFSTPAPSGNNGTNANCDWDSVCRPSSTSGTAGANGADAGSGASGGNGSDCPSATITIGQLTGTIVVAAAAGAGGAGGNGGNGQTGGNGGDGGKASGCPAGSDCKASNGGAAGNGGRGGNGGNGGNGGNGANSIVVQFHGGSVLTSSPVPKGGSGGVGGNGGSAGKAGSPGGAQGSGGSAGSSATSGNNGSQSNIILQPV
;
A
#
# COMPACT_ATOMS: atom_id res chain seq x y z
N MET A 1 0.77 17.75 11.24
CA MET A 1 0.26 19.08 11.63
C MET A 1 1.32 20.14 11.42
N SER A 2 1.13 21.06 10.47
CA SER A 2 1.82 22.35 10.50
C SER A 2 1.32 23.10 11.73
N ASN A 3 2.20 23.41 12.69
CA ASN A 3 1.81 24.08 13.93
C ASN A 3 1.15 25.42 13.60
N LEU A 4 -0.16 25.50 13.83
CA LEU A 4 -0.91 26.75 13.77
C LEU A 4 -0.63 27.51 15.06
N ASN A 5 0.06 28.64 14.97
CA ASN A 5 0.42 29.45 16.13
C ASN A 5 -0.49 30.68 16.21
N GLY A 6 -1.12 30.87 17.37
CA GLY A 6 -1.92 32.04 17.69
C GLY A 6 -2.44 32.00 19.12
N ASP A 7 -2.89 33.15 19.63
CA ASP A 7 -3.55 33.24 20.94
C ASP A 7 -4.99 32.72 20.87
N ILE A 8 -5.63 32.87 19.71
CA ILE A 8 -6.93 32.27 19.38
C ILE A 8 -6.76 31.41 18.13
N ILE A 9 -7.14 30.15 18.22
CA ILE A 9 -6.97 29.16 17.15
C ILE A 9 -8.33 28.56 16.81
N ILE A 10 -8.75 28.72 15.55
CA ILE A 10 -9.96 28.13 14.99
C ILE A 10 -9.53 27.12 13.93
N TYR A 11 -9.84 25.84 14.11
CA TYR A 11 -9.37 24.84 13.16
C TYR A 11 -10.34 23.70 12.88
N GLY A 12 -10.26 23.20 11.64
CA GLY A 12 -10.89 21.94 11.24
C GLY A 12 -9.99 20.74 11.58
N ALA A 13 -10.59 19.59 11.87
CA ALA A 13 -9.85 18.36 12.14
C ALA A 13 -9.18 17.81 10.87
N ASP A 14 -7.94 17.33 11.00
CA ASP A 14 -7.23 16.64 9.91
C ASP A 14 -7.96 15.35 9.51
N GLY A 15 -7.85 15.01 8.23
CA GLY A 15 -8.29 13.74 7.70
C GLY A 15 -7.43 12.59 8.20
N THR A 16 -8.03 11.43 8.42
CA THR A 16 -7.31 10.23 8.86
C THR A 16 -6.50 9.63 7.71
N ASP A 17 -5.29 9.16 7.98
CA ASP A 17 -4.52 8.42 6.98
C ASP A 17 -5.20 7.10 6.60
N GLY A 18 -5.09 6.73 5.33
CA GLY A 18 -5.52 5.45 4.80
C GLY A 18 -4.60 4.32 5.27
N THR A 19 -5.19 3.17 5.56
CA THR A 19 -4.44 1.98 5.95
C THR A 19 -3.74 1.34 4.75
N ALA A 20 -2.55 0.78 4.99
CA ALA A 20 -1.84 0.03 3.96
C ALA A 20 -2.59 -1.27 3.61
N GLY A 21 -2.50 -1.65 2.33
CA GLY A 21 -3.01 -2.91 1.83
C GLY A 21 -2.20 -4.10 2.35
N GLN A 22 -2.86 -5.24 2.51
CA GLN A 22 -2.20 -6.48 2.92
C GLN A 22 -1.24 -6.95 1.84
N GLY A 23 0.04 -7.14 2.19
CA GLY A 23 1.05 -7.70 1.30
C GLY A 23 1.55 -9.06 1.79
N PHE A 24 2.40 -9.69 1.00
CA PHE A 24 3.03 -10.97 1.33
C PHE A 24 4.54 -10.83 1.41
N SER A 25 5.14 -11.47 2.41
CA SER A 25 6.61 -11.55 2.57
C SER A 25 7.15 -12.96 2.33
N THR A 26 6.29 -13.97 2.32
CA THR A 26 6.66 -15.37 2.11
C THR A 26 6.14 -15.90 0.77
N PRO A 27 6.95 -16.65 0.01
CA PRO A 27 6.49 -17.29 -1.23
C PRO A 27 5.32 -18.26 -1.00
N ALA A 28 4.58 -18.53 -2.07
CA ALA A 28 3.59 -19.60 -2.07
C ALA A 28 4.26 -20.98 -1.95
N PRO A 29 3.52 -22.01 -1.49
CA PRO A 29 4.06 -23.35 -1.31
C PRO A 29 4.72 -23.89 -2.58
N SER A 30 5.91 -24.48 -2.42
CA SER A 30 6.60 -25.15 -3.52
C SER A 30 6.00 -26.53 -3.78
N GLY A 31 6.18 -27.03 -5.00
CA GLY A 31 5.87 -28.40 -5.37
C GLY A 31 6.86 -29.38 -4.74
N ASN A 32 6.39 -30.61 -4.57
CA ASN A 32 7.21 -31.72 -4.08
C ASN A 32 8.06 -32.26 -5.22
N ASN A 33 9.30 -32.65 -4.89
CA ASN A 33 10.15 -33.36 -5.82
C ASN A 33 9.58 -34.75 -6.13
N GLY A 34 9.79 -35.19 -7.36
CA GLY A 34 9.54 -36.55 -7.78
C GLY A 34 10.48 -37.54 -7.10
N THR A 35 10.00 -38.76 -6.92
CA THR A 35 10.81 -39.89 -6.46
C THR A 35 11.75 -40.34 -7.56
N ASN A 36 13.00 -40.65 -7.21
CA ASN A 36 13.96 -41.22 -8.16
C ASN A 36 13.56 -42.65 -8.53
N ALA A 37 13.93 -43.08 -9.73
CA ALA A 37 13.87 -44.47 -10.10
C ALA A 37 14.89 -45.28 -9.28
N ASN A 38 14.61 -46.56 -9.03
CA ASN A 38 15.58 -47.50 -8.46
C ASN A 38 15.61 -48.83 -9.22
N CYS A 39 16.77 -49.48 -9.21
CA CYS A 39 16.96 -50.83 -9.72
C CYS A 39 16.79 -51.81 -8.56
N ASP A 40 15.91 -52.79 -8.72
CA ASP A 40 15.86 -53.92 -7.81
C ASP A 40 16.90 -54.99 -8.19
N TRP A 41 17.10 -55.97 -7.30
CA TRP A 41 18.08 -57.05 -7.45
C TRP A 41 17.91 -57.90 -8.72
N ASP A 42 16.71 -57.90 -9.32
CA ASP A 42 16.38 -58.58 -10.57
C ASP A 42 16.61 -57.71 -11.83
N SER A 43 17.25 -56.55 -11.68
CA SER A 43 17.48 -55.55 -12.73
C SER A 43 16.20 -54.93 -13.32
N VAL A 44 15.07 -55.05 -12.62
CA VAL A 44 13.82 -54.38 -13.00
C VAL A 44 13.71 -53.02 -12.31
N CYS A 45 13.17 -52.04 -13.04
CA CYS A 45 12.96 -50.69 -12.53
C CYS A 45 11.79 -50.65 -11.54
N ARG A 46 12.06 -50.64 -10.24
CA ARG A 46 11.03 -50.54 -9.20
C ARG A 46 11.55 -49.77 -7.97
N PRO A 47 10.91 -48.66 -7.57
CA PRO A 47 9.87 -47.92 -8.31
C PRO A 47 10.45 -47.15 -9.51
N SER A 48 9.62 -46.83 -10.49
CA SER A 48 9.95 -45.87 -11.54
C SER A 48 10.06 -44.45 -10.97
N SER A 49 10.74 -43.56 -11.71
CA SER A 49 10.75 -42.14 -11.32
C SER A 49 9.35 -41.53 -11.43
N THR A 50 9.08 -40.53 -10.61
CA THR A 50 7.84 -39.72 -10.71
C THR A 50 8.17 -38.28 -11.04
N SER A 51 7.21 -37.58 -11.66
CA SER A 51 7.37 -36.15 -11.96
C SER A 51 7.32 -35.32 -10.68
N GLY A 52 8.02 -34.20 -10.68
CA GLY A 52 7.84 -33.18 -9.64
C GLY A 52 6.46 -32.53 -9.76
N THR A 53 5.90 -32.09 -8.64
CA THR A 53 4.59 -31.41 -8.65
C THR A 53 4.76 -29.92 -8.92
N ALA A 54 3.70 -29.27 -9.41
CA ALA A 54 3.72 -27.83 -9.62
C ALA A 54 3.84 -27.05 -8.30
N GLY A 55 4.48 -25.89 -8.36
CA GLY A 55 4.42 -24.89 -7.31
C GLY A 55 3.08 -24.15 -7.30
N ALA A 56 2.65 -23.66 -6.15
CA ALA A 56 1.42 -22.90 -6.03
C ALA A 56 1.58 -21.47 -6.58
N ASN A 57 0.53 -20.90 -7.14
CA ASN A 57 0.52 -19.49 -7.51
C ASN A 57 0.55 -18.61 -6.26
N GLY A 58 1.22 -17.46 -6.38
CA GLY A 58 1.16 -16.40 -5.38
C GLY A 58 -0.21 -15.74 -5.32
N ALA A 59 -0.64 -15.40 -4.12
CA ALA A 59 -1.83 -14.59 -3.89
C ALA A 59 -1.63 -13.10 -4.27
N ASP A 60 -2.71 -12.50 -4.76
CA ASP A 60 -2.79 -11.07 -5.03
C ASP A 60 -2.85 -10.29 -3.71
N ALA A 61 -2.18 -9.14 -3.67
CA ALA A 61 -2.16 -8.27 -2.51
C ALA A 61 -3.39 -7.35 -2.43
N GLY A 62 -3.67 -6.88 -1.22
CA GLY A 62 -4.73 -5.91 -0.95
C GLY A 62 -4.34 -4.50 -1.36
N SER A 63 -5.33 -3.72 -1.79
CA SER A 63 -5.18 -2.28 -2.04
C SER A 63 -5.07 -1.50 -0.73
N GLY A 64 -4.35 -0.38 -0.77
CA GLY A 64 -4.38 0.61 0.30
C GLY A 64 -5.70 1.36 0.34
N ALA A 65 -6.14 1.75 1.53
CA ALA A 65 -7.35 2.56 1.71
C ALA A 65 -7.07 4.03 1.39
N SER A 66 -8.08 4.77 0.94
CA SER A 66 -7.97 6.21 0.75
C SER A 66 -7.80 6.94 2.08
N GLY A 67 -7.08 8.06 2.06
CA GLY A 67 -7.06 9.01 3.16
C GLY A 67 -8.39 9.75 3.29
N GLY A 68 -8.74 10.12 4.51
CA GLY A 68 -9.90 10.93 4.83
C GLY A 68 -9.68 12.39 4.44
N ASN A 69 -10.76 13.10 4.11
CA ASN A 69 -10.70 14.53 3.89
C ASN A 69 -10.47 15.28 5.21
N GLY A 70 -9.75 16.39 5.15
CA GLY A 70 -9.73 17.37 6.23
C GLY A 70 -11.08 18.04 6.38
N SER A 71 -11.44 18.38 7.62
CA SER A 71 -12.69 19.08 7.91
C SER A 71 -12.56 20.57 7.59
N ASP A 72 -13.66 21.17 7.16
CA ASP A 72 -13.74 22.61 6.94
C ASP A 72 -13.45 23.40 8.23
N CYS A 73 -12.90 24.60 8.08
CA CYS A 73 -12.73 25.51 9.20
C CYS A 73 -14.11 26.05 9.61
N PRO A 74 -14.48 26.00 10.90
CA PRO A 74 -15.77 26.54 11.32
C PRO A 74 -15.78 28.08 11.23
N SER A 75 -16.94 28.63 10.93
CA SER A 75 -17.19 30.07 11.08
C SER A 75 -17.26 30.44 12.56
N ALA A 76 -16.78 31.64 12.91
CA ALA A 76 -16.79 32.12 14.29
C ALA A 76 -16.97 33.64 14.37
N THR A 77 -17.59 34.09 15.45
CA THR A 77 -17.60 35.51 15.86
C THR A 77 -16.95 35.59 17.23
N ILE A 78 -15.86 36.35 17.32
CA ILE A 78 -15.10 36.59 18.53
C ILE A 78 -15.30 38.05 18.93
N THR A 79 -15.74 38.29 20.15
CA THR A 79 -15.92 39.64 20.69
C THR A 79 -14.99 39.85 21.88
N ILE A 80 -14.10 40.84 21.77
CA ILE A 80 -13.11 41.21 22.78
C ILE A 80 -13.47 42.58 23.33
N GLY A 81 -13.95 42.63 24.57
CA GLY A 81 -14.44 43.87 25.18
C GLY A 81 -13.36 44.95 25.33
N GLN A 82 -12.16 44.57 25.77
CA GLN A 82 -10.98 45.44 25.82
C GLN A 82 -9.75 44.61 25.51
N LEU A 83 -8.99 45.02 24.49
CA LEU A 83 -7.71 44.46 24.13
C LEU A 83 -6.60 45.41 24.57
N THR A 84 -5.58 44.87 25.22
CA THR A 84 -4.34 45.58 25.55
C THR A 84 -3.17 44.80 24.93
N GLY A 85 -2.27 45.50 24.23
CA GLY A 85 -1.19 44.86 23.48
C GLY A 85 -1.64 44.26 22.14
N THR A 86 -1.02 43.15 21.76
CA THR A 86 -1.21 42.50 20.45
C THR A 86 -1.54 41.03 20.64
N ILE A 87 -2.52 40.52 19.89
CA ILE A 87 -2.82 39.09 19.80
C ILE A 87 -2.74 38.60 18.36
N VAL A 88 -2.61 37.30 18.18
CA VAL A 88 -2.68 36.60 16.89
C VAL A 88 -3.92 35.72 16.86
N VAL A 89 -4.79 35.92 15.87
CA VAL A 89 -5.90 35.03 15.56
C VAL A 89 -5.51 34.16 14.38
N ALA A 90 -5.49 32.85 14.58
CA ALA A 90 -5.16 31.89 13.56
C ALA A 90 -6.38 31.04 13.18
N ALA A 91 -6.60 30.83 11.88
CA ALA A 91 -7.71 30.02 11.38
C ALA A 91 -7.30 29.15 10.19
N ALA A 92 -7.57 27.85 10.25
CA ALA A 92 -7.24 26.92 9.16
C ALA A 92 -8.22 25.75 9.09
N ALA A 93 -8.52 25.24 7.90
CA ALA A 93 -9.19 23.95 7.81
C ALA A 93 -8.21 22.80 8.11
N GLY A 94 -8.74 21.58 8.27
CA GLY A 94 -7.92 20.39 8.42
C GLY A 94 -7.21 20.01 7.12
N ALA A 95 -6.02 19.42 7.24
CA ALA A 95 -5.32 18.81 6.11
C ALA A 95 -6.00 17.50 5.69
N GLY A 96 -5.84 17.10 4.43
CA GLY A 96 -6.25 15.76 3.98
C GLY A 96 -5.28 14.68 4.47
N GLY A 97 -5.82 13.52 4.83
CA GLY A 97 -5.03 12.35 5.21
C GLY A 97 -4.34 11.71 4.00
N ALA A 98 -3.16 11.13 4.20
CA ALA A 98 -2.46 10.40 3.15
C ALA A 98 -3.22 9.13 2.76
N GLY A 99 -3.15 8.74 1.48
CA GLY A 99 -3.63 7.44 1.03
C GLY A 99 -2.68 6.32 1.45
N GLY A 100 -3.23 5.16 1.79
CA GLY A 100 -2.45 3.98 2.15
C GLY A 100 -1.75 3.37 0.94
N ASN A 101 -0.55 2.82 1.14
CA ASN A 101 0.16 2.09 0.08
C ASN A 101 -0.52 0.74 -0.21
N GLY A 102 -0.43 0.28 -1.46
CA GLY A 102 -0.83 -1.08 -1.83
C GLY A 102 0.13 -2.14 -1.30
N GLY A 103 -0.36 -3.33 -1.02
CA GLY A 103 0.48 -4.46 -0.59
C GLY A 103 1.28 -5.07 -1.74
N ASN A 104 2.42 -5.69 -1.43
CA ASN A 104 3.19 -6.44 -2.43
C ASN A 104 2.58 -7.82 -2.68
N GLY A 105 2.43 -8.19 -3.96
CA GLY A 105 1.94 -9.51 -4.38
C GLY A 105 2.87 -10.64 -3.96
N GLN A 106 2.30 -11.82 -3.72
CA GLN A 106 3.07 -12.97 -3.26
C GLN A 106 3.92 -13.58 -4.37
N THR A 107 5.16 -13.94 -4.07
CA THR A 107 5.99 -14.73 -4.99
C THR A 107 5.38 -16.12 -5.21
N GLY A 108 5.37 -16.60 -6.46
CA GLY A 108 4.93 -17.95 -6.80
C GLY A 108 5.85 -19.03 -6.22
N GLY A 109 5.29 -20.20 -5.92
CA GLY A 109 6.02 -21.35 -5.42
C GLY A 109 6.88 -22.00 -6.51
N ASN A 110 8.01 -22.58 -6.13
CA ASN A 110 8.85 -23.31 -7.08
C ASN A 110 8.17 -24.61 -7.50
N GLY A 111 8.37 -25.05 -8.74
CA GLY A 111 8.04 -26.42 -9.14
C GLY A 111 9.03 -27.41 -8.54
N GLY A 112 8.55 -28.61 -8.18
CA GLY A 112 9.42 -29.68 -7.69
C GLY A 112 10.26 -30.27 -8.81
N ASP A 113 11.48 -30.71 -8.52
CA ASP A 113 12.32 -31.39 -9.50
C ASP A 113 11.74 -32.76 -9.86
N GLY A 114 11.97 -33.21 -11.08
CA GLY A 114 11.60 -34.54 -11.53
C GLY A 114 12.52 -35.61 -10.96
N GLY A 115 11.98 -36.81 -10.76
CA GLY A 115 12.75 -37.96 -10.31
C GLY A 115 13.88 -38.30 -11.28
N LYS A 116 15.06 -38.59 -10.74
CA LYS A 116 16.24 -38.96 -11.51
C LYS A 116 16.16 -40.41 -11.98
N ALA A 117 16.78 -40.70 -13.12
CA ALA A 117 17.04 -42.06 -13.59
C ALA A 117 17.98 -42.82 -12.64
N SER A 118 17.91 -44.14 -12.64
CA SER A 118 18.87 -45.02 -11.95
C SER A 118 19.91 -45.59 -12.91
N GLY A 119 21.06 -46.04 -12.39
CA GLY A 119 22.15 -46.63 -13.17
C GLY A 119 21.92 -48.11 -13.56
N CYS A 120 20.69 -48.49 -13.90
CA CYS A 120 20.39 -49.86 -14.31
C CYS A 120 21.13 -50.27 -15.60
N PRO A 121 21.29 -51.59 -15.87
CA PRO A 121 21.88 -52.08 -17.10
C PRO A 121 21.20 -51.50 -18.36
N ALA A 122 21.98 -51.29 -19.42
CA ALA A 122 21.49 -50.74 -20.68
C ALA A 122 20.29 -51.54 -21.21
N GLY A 123 19.13 -50.88 -21.36
CA GLY A 123 17.87 -51.49 -21.82
C GLY A 123 16.74 -51.48 -20.77
N SER A 124 17.02 -51.15 -19.51
CA SER A 124 15.97 -50.96 -18.50
C SER A 124 15.20 -49.63 -18.68
N ASP A 125 13.89 -49.63 -18.45
CA ASP A 125 13.01 -48.45 -18.56
C ASP A 125 13.15 -47.41 -17.41
N CYS A 126 14.29 -47.39 -16.70
CA CYS A 126 14.56 -46.42 -15.63
C CYS A 126 14.94 -45.04 -16.16
N LYS A 127 13.97 -44.35 -16.77
CA LYS A 127 14.12 -42.98 -17.27
C LYS A 127 13.97 -41.97 -16.12
N ALA A 128 14.41 -40.74 -16.38
CA ALA A 128 14.09 -39.61 -15.51
C ALA A 128 12.68 -39.09 -15.85
N SER A 129 12.07 -38.40 -14.89
CA SER A 129 10.80 -37.70 -15.08
C SER A 129 11.01 -36.19 -15.14
N ASN A 130 10.02 -35.47 -15.68
CA ASN A 130 10.07 -34.02 -15.73
C ASN A 130 9.79 -33.40 -14.35
N GLY A 131 10.33 -32.22 -14.10
CA GLY A 131 9.96 -31.37 -12.98
C GLY A 131 8.61 -30.71 -13.19
N GLY A 132 8.07 -30.20 -12.09
CA GLY A 132 6.81 -29.46 -12.06
C GLY A 132 6.97 -28.02 -12.57
N ALA A 133 5.86 -27.46 -13.04
CA ALA A 133 5.79 -26.05 -13.37
C ALA A 133 5.96 -25.17 -12.13
N ALA A 134 6.56 -23.99 -12.30
CA ALA A 134 6.56 -22.97 -11.28
C ALA A 134 5.18 -22.32 -11.16
N GLY A 135 4.86 -21.83 -9.96
CA GLY A 135 3.73 -20.95 -9.74
C GLY A 135 3.99 -19.54 -10.26
N ASN A 136 2.93 -18.86 -10.70
CA ASN A 136 2.96 -17.45 -11.06
C ASN A 136 3.06 -16.57 -9.80
N GLY A 137 3.63 -15.38 -9.92
CA GLY A 137 3.54 -14.37 -8.87
C GLY A 137 2.18 -13.69 -8.84
N GLY A 138 1.72 -13.33 -7.63
CA GLY A 138 0.50 -12.57 -7.43
C GLY A 138 0.67 -11.09 -7.76
N ARG A 139 -0.42 -10.39 -8.06
CA ARG A 139 -0.42 -8.95 -8.37
C ARG A 139 -0.19 -8.11 -7.12
N GLY A 140 0.47 -6.96 -7.29
CA GLY A 140 0.53 -5.92 -6.27
C GLY A 140 -0.80 -5.20 -6.11
N GLY A 141 -1.10 -4.74 -4.91
CA GLY A 141 -2.30 -3.95 -4.62
C GLY A 141 -2.15 -2.51 -5.09
N ASN A 142 -3.26 -1.83 -5.40
CA ASN A 142 -3.22 -0.41 -5.74
C ASN A 142 -3.00 0.45 -4.49
N GLY A 143 -2.41 1.63 -4.65
CA GLY A 143 -2.44 2.65 -3.60
C GLY A 143 -3.84 3.24 -3.41
N GLY A 144 -4.12 3.77 -2.23
CA GLY A 144 -5.33 4.55 -1.95
C GLY A 144 -5.14 6.03 -2.25
N ASN A 145 -6.20 6.75 -2.63
CA ASN A 145 -6.10 8.19 -2.93
C ASN A 145 -5.82 8.99 -1.65
N GLY A 146 -5.13 10.13 -1.79
CA GLY A 146 -5.03 11.11 -0.70
C GLY A 146 -6.35 11.84 -0.49
N GLY A 147 -6.66 12.19 0.75
CA GLY A 147 -7.82 13.01 1.09
C GLY A 147 -7.62 14.48 0.70
N ASN A 148 -8.71 15.19 0.41
CA ASN A 148 -8.66 16.62 0.16
C ASN A 148 -8.45 17.40 1.46
N GLY A 149 -7.78 18.55 1.39
CA GLY A 149 -7.81 19.53 2.48
C GLY A 149 -9.19 20.14 2.64
N GLY A 150 -9.58 20.50 3.86
CA GLY A 150 -10.85 21.17 4.13
C GLY A 150 -10.88 22.60 3.62
N ASN A 151 -12.06 23.17 3.45
CA ASN A 151 -12.23 24.56 3.06
C ASN A 151 -12.12 25.51 4.25
N GLY A 152 -11.46 26.64 4.05
CA GLY A 152 -11.43 27.73 5.01
C GLY A 152 -12.81 28.36 5.19
N ALA A 153 -13.02 29.00 6.35
CA ALA A 153 -14.27 29.69 6.64
C ALA A 153 -14.36 30.98 5.81
N ASN A 154 -15.54 31.23 5.22
CA ASN A 154 -15.77 32.46 4.44
C ASN A 154 -15.82 33.73 5.31
N SER A 155 -16.12 33.59 6.60
CA SER A 155 -16.20 34.71 7.54
C SER A 155 -15.89 34.25 8.96
N ILE A 156 -14.76 34.73 9.48
CA ILE A 156 -14.42 34.71 10.90
C ILE A 156 -14.33 36.15 11.35
N VAL A 157 -15.26 36.60 12.18
CA VAL A 157 -15.35 38.01 12.59
C VAL A 157 -14.67 38.19 13.95
N VAL A 158 -13.74 39.12 14.04
CA VAL A 158 -13.06 39.49 15.30
C VAL A 158 -13.38 40.94 15.62
N GLN A 159 -14.26 41.14 16.59
CA GLN A 159 -14.63 42.45 17.13
C GLN A 159 -13.78 42.78 18.34
N PHE A 160 -13.14 43.96 18.38
CA PHE A 160 -12.25 44.32 19.48
C PHE A 160 -12.17 45.82 19.72
N HIS A 161 -11.98 46.22 20.99
CA HIS A 161 -11.72 47.60 21.38
C HIS A 161 -10.27 47.77 21.89
N GLY A 162 -9.52 48.72 21.33
CA GLY A 162 -8.11 48.95 21.67
C GLY A 162 -7.13 47.87 21.18
N GLY A 163 -5.82 48.04 21.42
CA GLY A 163 -4.80 47.05 21.06
C GLY A 163 -4.62 46.79 19.56
N SER A 164 -4.15 45.59 19.20
CA SER A 164 -3.95 45.17 17.79
C SER A 164 -4.15 43.66 17.61
N VAL A 165 -4.70 43.27 16.45
CA VAL A 165 -4.91 41.87 16.08
C VAL A 165 -4.14 41.56 14.81
N LEU A 166 -3.29 40.54 14.87
CA LEU A 166 -2.63 39.92 13.73
C LEU A 166 -3.41 38.67 13.30
N THR A 167 -3.35 38.32 12.02
CA THR A 167 -4.08 37.17 11.47
C THR A 167 -3.13 36.16 10.83
N SER A 168 -3.49 34.89 10.92
CA SER A 168 -2.80 33.80 10.24
C SER A 168 -3.80 32.81 9.68
N SER A 169 -3.82 32.63 8.36
CA SER A 169 -4.71 31.66 7.72
C SER A 169 -3.97 30.85 6.65
N PRO A 170 -3.25 29.80 7.04
CA PRO A 170 -2.59 28.94 6.07
C PRO A 170 -3.60 28.13 5.26
N VAL A 171 -3.23 27.81 4.03
CA VAL A 171 -3.99 26.90 3.16
C VAL A 171 -3.72 25.45 3.59
N PRO A 172 -4.76 24.66 3.92
CA PRO A 172 -4.58 23.26 4.25
C PRO A 172 -4.20 22.45 3.00
N LYS A 173 -3.24 21.55 3.16
CA LYS A 173 -2.80 20.68 2.06
C LYS A 173 -3.70 19.47 1.91
N GLY A 174 -3.86 18.99 0.68
CA GLY A 174 -4.34 17.65 0.43
C GLY A 174 -3.32 16.60 0.86
N GLY A 175 -3.80 15.40 1.18
CA GLY A 175 -2.94 14.26 1.48
C GLY A 175 -2.29 13.70 0.22
N SER A 176 -1.10 13.10 0.35
CA SER A 176 -0.45 12.40 -0.75
C SER A 176 -1.22 11.13 -1.13
N GLY A 177 -1.21 10.76 -2.41
CA GLY A 177 -1.67 9.45 -2.85
C GLY A 177 -0.74 8.33 -2.37
N GLY A 178 -1.31 7.17 -2.09
CA GLY A 178 -0.56 5.95 -1.78
C GLY A 178 0.16 5.39 -3.01
N VAL A 179 1.32 4.76 -2.78
CA VAL A 179 2.09 4.09 -3.82
C VAL A 179 1.50 2.69 -4.07
N GLY A 180 1.48 2.26 -5.33
CA GLY A 180 1.09 0.89 -5.69
C GLY A 180 2.12 -0.15 -5.21
N GLY A 181 1.66 -1.33 -4.81
CA GLY A 181 2.52 -2.42 -4.40
C GLY A 181 3.19 -3.12 -5.58
N ASN A 182 4.34 -3.74 -5.34
CA ASN A 182 5.03 -4.51 -6.37
C ASN A 182 4.29 -5.82 -6.66
N GLY A 183 4.39 -6.31 -7.89
CA GLY A 183 3.98 -7.68 -8.22
C GLY A 183 4.94 -8.72 -7.64
N GLY A 184 4.42 -9.89 -7.30
CA GLY A 184 5.22 -11.03 -6.86
C GLY A 184 6.04 -11.60 -8.01
N SER A 185 7.24 -12.10 -7.72
CA SER A 185 8.04 -12.80 -8.74
C SER A 185 7.45 -14.19 -9.04
N ALA A 186 7.77 -14.75 -10.20
CA ALA A 186 7.48 -16.15 -10.50
C ALA A 186 8.31 -17.08 -9.61
N GLY A 187 7.81 -18.29 -9.37
CA GLY A 187 8.62 -19.39 -8.83
C GLY A 187 9.65 -19.89 -9.85
N LYS A 188 10.61 -20.69 -9.38
CA LYS A 188 11.56 -21.41 -10.24
C LYS A 188 10.95 -22.70 -10.76
N ALA A 189 11.16 -23.00 -12.04
CA ALA A 189 10.69 -24.25 -12.64
C ALA A 189 11.49 -25.45 -12.13
N GLY A 190 10.83 -26.60 -11.96
CA GLY A 190 11.49 -27.85 -11.59
C GLY A 190 12.31 -28.42 -12.75
N SER A 191 13.46 -29.02 -12.45
CA SER A 191 14.32 -29.63 -13.45
C SER A 191 14.12 -31.15 -13.55
N PRO A 192 14.24 -31.77 -14.73
CA PRO A 192 14.27 -31.16 -16.06
C PRO A 192 12.86 -30.83 -16.57
N GLY A 193 12.73 -29.88 -17.49
CA GLY A 193 11.51 -29.73 -18.31
C GLY A 193 10.28 -29.12 -17.62
N GLY A 194 10.40 -28.60 -16.39
CA GLY A 194 9.34 -27.79 -15.78
C GLY A 194 9.12 -26.48 -16.53
N ALA A 195 7.87 -26.03 -16.62
CA ALA A 195 7.52 -24.74 -17.21
C ALA A 195 7.79 -23.58 -16.24
N GLN A 196 8.24 -22.44 -16.77
CA GLN A 196 8.39 -21.21 -16.00
C GLN A 196 7.04 -20.55 -15.72
N GLY A 197 6.91 -19.93 -14.55
CA GLY A 197 5.77 -19.08 -14.21
C GLY A 197 6.01 -17.64 -14.68
N SER A 198 4.96 -16.83 -14.68
CA SER A 198 5.05 -15.38 -14.91
C SER A 198 5.08 -14.59 -13.60
N GLY A 199 5.75 -13.45 -13.61
CA GLY A 199 5.65 -12.48 -12.51
C GLY A 199 4.28 -11.81 -12.49
N GLY A 200 3.86 -11.36 -11.31
CA GLY A 200 2.68 -10.53 -11.14
C GLY A 200 2.92 -9.09 -11.61
N SER A 201 1.84 -8.40 -11.99
CA SER A 201 1.89 -6.98 -12.30
C SER A 201 1.98 -6.14 -11.01
N ALA A 202 2.67 -5.00 -11.06
CA ALA A 202 2.59 -4.00 -10.01
C ALA A 202 1.20 -3.36 -9.96
N GLY A 203 0.81 -2.88 -8.78
CA GLY A 203 -0.38 -2.07 -8.58
C GLY A 203 -0.15 -0.62 -9.02
N SER A 204 -1.24 0.09 -9.29
CA SER A 204 -1.20 1.50 -9.67
C SER A 204 -1.00 2.39 -8.46
N SER A 205 -0.21 3.45 -8.64
CA SER A 205 -0.14 4.54 -7.65
C SER A 205 -1.38 5.42 -7.74
N ALA A 206 -1.78 5.98 -6.60
CA ALA A 206 -2.99 6.78 -6.46
C ALA A 206 -2.70 8.28 -6.62
N THR A 207 -3.76 9.07 -6.73
CA THR A 207 -3.64 10.53 -6.85
C THR A 207 -3.58 11.20 -5.47
N SER A 208 -2.85 12.31 -5.39
CA SER A 208 -2.91 13.19 -4.21
C SER A 208 -4.24 13.92 -4.16
N GLY A 209 -4.69 14.24 -2.96
CA GLY A 209 -5.87 15.08 -2.75
C GLY A 209 -5.59 16.53 -3.11
N ASN A 210 -6.66 17.27 -3.37
CA ASN A 210 -6.58 18.70 -3.62
C ASN A 210 -6.31 19.46 -2.32
N ASN A 211 -5.56 20.57 -2.42
CA ASN A 211 -5.49 21.53 -1.34
C ASN A 211 -6.86 22.15 -1.10
N GLY A 212 -7.13 22.54 0.14
CA GLY A 212 -8.33 23.27 0.49
C GLY A 212 -8.19 24.77 0.23
N SER A 213 -9.06 25.56 0.87
CA SER A 213 -9.07 27.01 0.73
C SER A 213 -8.65 27.73 2.02
N GLN A 214 -8.22 28.98 1.87
CA GLN A 214 -7.82 29.84 2.98
C GLN A 214 -9.05 30.36 3.76
N SER A 215 -8.94 30.44 5.09
CA SER A 215 -9.95 31.10 5.92
C SER A 215 -9.86 32.63 5.83
N ASN A 216 -11.01 33.29 5.78
CA ASN A 216 -11.13 34.75 5.76
C ASN A 216 -11.43 35.29 7.17
N ILE A 217 -10.45 35.99 7.76
CA ILE A 217 -10.59 36.65 9.06
C ILE A 217 -10.87 38.13 8.84
N ILE A 218 -12.00 38.60 9.34
CA ILE A 218 -12.49 39.97 9.24
C ILE A 218 -12.29 40.65 10.59
N LEU A 219 -11.44 41.67 10.61
CA LEU A 219 -11.16 42.48 11.80
C LEU A 219 -12.14 43.66 11.86
N GLN A 220 -12.81 43.82 13.01
CA GLN A 220 -13.78 44.89 13.28
C GLN A 220 -13.39 45.63 14.56
N PRO A 221 -12.53 46.66 14.49
CA PRO A 221 -12.32 47.54 15.63
C PRO A 221 -13.62 48.29 15.94
N VAL A 222 -14.08 48.21 17.19
CA VAL A 222 -15.32 48.83 17.70
C VAL A 222 -15.04 49.89 18.74
#